data_AF-A0A937CHJ0-F1
#
_entry.id   AF-A0A937CHJ0-F1
#
_cell.length_a   1.000
_cell.length_b   1.000
_cell.length_c   1.000
_cell.angle_alpha   90.00
_cell.angle_beta   90.00
_cell.angle_gamma   90.00
#
_symmetry.space_group_name_H-M   'P 1'
#
loop_
_entity.id
_entity.type
_entity.pdbx_description
1 polymer ?
#
loop_
_entity_poly.entity_id
_entity_poly.type
_entity_poly.pdbx_seq_one_letter_code
_entity_poly.pdbx_strand_id
1 'polypeptide(L)'
;MKKFTIPCNFGGTKSPFTVYIGEPEQRHHPLHFQSDWLSKERGGSIPGDVMDAIAKLKELADKNGVSFEDLCVYALQVASEEDANLNATKPQENFDALNATTENSEENSGG
;
A
#
# COMPACT_ATOMS: atom_id res chain seq x y z
N MET A 1 14.34 12.71 13.16
CA MET A 1 14.61 11.43 12.47
C MET A 1 13.69 10.33 12.98
N LYS A 2 12.85 9.78 12.09
CA LYS A 2 11.95 8.63 12.30
C LYS A 2 12.54 7.36 11.69
N LYS A 3 12.10 6.20 12.18
CA LYS A 3 12.53 4.89 11.70
C LYS A 3 11.35 4.12 11.15
N PHE A 4 11.51 3.48 10.00
CA PHE A 4 10.49 2.65 9.38
C PHE A 4 11.08 1.31 8.99
N THR A 5 10.32 0.24 9.20
CA THR A 5 10.73 -1.10 8.79
C THR A 5 9.95 -1.47 7.55
N ILE A 6 10.66 -1.70 6.45
CA ILE A 6 10.08 -2.02 5.15
C ILE A 6 10.58 -3.39 4.66
N PRO A 7 9.78 -4.14 3.90
CA PRO A 7 10.22 -5.41 3.31
C PRO A 7 11.13 -5.14 2.10
N CYS A 8 12.44 -5.30 2.28
CA CYS A 8 13.42 -5.16 1.19
C CYS A 8 13.70 -6.50 0.51
N ASN A 9 14.09 -6.45 -0.76
CA ASN A 9 14.42 -7.64 -1.54
C ASN A 9 15.91 -7.99 -1.36
N PHE A 10 16.21 -9.24 -1.02
CA PHE A 10 17.55 -9.81 -0.96
C PHE A 10 17.57 -11.07 -1.83
N GLY A 11 18.03 -10.93 -3.07
CA GLY A 11 18.14 -12.06 -4.01
C GLY A 11 16.83 -12.80 -4.29
N GLY A 12 15.70 -12.10 -4.32
CA GLY A 12 14.35 -12.65 -4.54
C GLY A 12 13.56 -12.92 -3.26
N THR A 13 14.19 -12.87 -2.08
CA THR A 13 13.52 -13.05 -0.79
C THR A 13 13.26 -11.69 -0.14
N LYS A 14 12.04 -11.47 0.38
CA LYS A 14 11.73 -10.26 1.14
C LYS A 14 12.15 -10.42 2.61
N SER A 15 12.88 -9.45 3.15
CA SER A 15 13.30 -9.42 4.55
C SER A 15 13.19 -8.00 5.13
N PRO A 16 12.80 -7.83 6.41
CA PRO A 16 12.65 -6.51 7.01
C PRO A 16 13.98 -5.75 7.05
N PHE A 17 13.94 -4.49 6.64
CA PHE A 17 15.05 -3.55 6.74
C PHE A 17 14.57 -2.22 7.32
N THR A 18 15.32 -1.69 8.29
CA THR A 18 15.01 -0.40 8.89
C THR A 18 15.63 0.73 8.10
N VAL A 19 14.80 1.59 7.53
CA VAL A 19 15.18 2.87 6.93
C VAL A 19 14.95 4.02 7.91
N TYR A 20 15.73 5.07 7.75
CA TYR A 20 15.71 6.28 8.56
C TYR A 20 15.23 7.44 7.71
N ILE A 21 14.19 8.12 8.15
CA ILE A 21 13.66 9.30 7.49
C ILE A 21 13.95 10.50 8.38
N GLY A 22 14.79 11.39 7.86
CA GLY A 22 15.19 12.63 8.50
C GLY A 22 14.89 13.81 7.59
N GLU A 23 15.81 14.77 7.59
CA GLU A 23 15.86 15.84 6.60
C GLU A 23 16.80 15.40 5.46
N PRO A 24 16.27 14.90 4.33
CA PRO A 24 17.12 14.50 3.21
C PRO A 24 17.69 15.73 2.52
N GLU A 25 18.85 15.56 1.89
CA GLU A 25 19.35 16.60 0.99
C GLU A 25 18.40 16.81 -0.19
N GLN A 26 18.41 18.02 -0.76
CA GLN A 26 17.46 18.39 -1.81
C GLN A 26 17.81 17.81 -3.19
N ARG A 27 19.07 17.35 -3.40
CA ARG A 27 19.55 16.91 -4.72
C ARG A 27 19.25 15.45 -5.05
N HIS A 28 19.12 14.60 -4.05
CA HIS A 28 18.97 13.17 -4.24
C HIS A 28 17.67 12.66 -3.65
N HIS A 29 17.31 11.43 -4.03
CA HIS A 29 16.18 10.75 -3.45
C HIS A 29 16.34 10.63 -1.92
N PRO A 30 15.28 10.79 -1.10
CA PRO A 30 15.40 10.72 0.37
C PRO A 30 16.02 9.43 0.92
N LEU A 31 15.91 8.33 0.18
CA LEU A 31 16.50 7.03 0.51
C LEU A 31 17.76 6.67 -0.29
N HIS A 32 18.31 7.59 -1.11
CA HIS A 32 19.39 7.29 -2.06
C HIS A 32 20.58 6.59 -1.39
N PHE A 33 21.18 7.22 -0.38
CA PHE A 33 22.36 6.65 0.30
C PHE A 33 22.06 5.37 1.06
N GLN A 34 20.84 5.24 1.60
CA GLN A 34 20.44 4.03 2.33
C GLN A 34 20.23 2.86 1.37
N SER A 35 19.66 3.12 0.20
CA SER A 35 19.53 2.14 -0.88
C SER A 35 20.89 1.73 -1.43
N ASP A 36 21.79 2.68 -1.64
CA ASP A 36 23.15 2.44 -2.12
C ASP A 36 23.95 1.59 -1.11
N TRP A 37 23.90 1.95 0.17
CA TRP A 37 24.53 1.17 1.24
C TRP A 37 23.92 -0.24 1.36
N LEU A 38 22.59 -0.36 1.31
CA LEU A 38 21.90 -1.65 1.40
C LEU A 38 22.35 -2.59 0.26
N SER A 39 22.48 -2.05 -0.95
CA SER A 39 22.94 -2.80 -2.11
C SER A 39 24.40 -3.21 -1.98
N LYS A 40 25.28 -2.32 -1.52
CA LYS A 40 26.73 -2.57 -1.43
C LYS A 40 27.10 -3.51 -0.29
N GLU A 41 26.56 -3.28 0.91
CA GLU A 41 26.97 -4.00 2.13
C GLU A 41 26.16 -5.26 2.39
N ARG A 42 24.90 -5.31 1.94
CA ARG A 42 23.99 -6.42 2.25
C ARG A 42 23.39 -7.11 1.03
N GLY A 43 23.72 -6.66 -0.18
CA GLY A 43 23.15 -7.22 -1.42
C GLY A 43 21.63 -7.08 -1.52
N GLY A 44 21.06 -6.11 -0.81
CA GLY A 44 19.62 -5.86 -0.78
C GLY A 44 19.19 -4.70 -1.67
N SER A 45 17.92 -4.65 -2.02
CA SER A 45 17.33 -3.52 -2.74
C SER A 45 16.01 -3.09 -2.10
N ILE A 46 15.80 -1.78 -2.07
CA ILE A 46 14.53 -1.19 -1.67
C ILE A 46 13.54 -1.37 -2.83
N PRO A 47 12.31 -1.85 -2.59
CA PRO A 47 11.29 -1.97 -3.63
C PRO A 47 10.98 -0.62 -4.30
N GLY A 48 10.75 -0.62 -5.61
CA GLY A 48 10.53 0.60 -6.39
C GLY A 48 9.28 1.37 -5.96
N ASP A 49 8.21 0.66 -5.63
CA ASP A 49 6.97 1.21 -5.06
C ASP A 49 7.21 1.98 -3.76
N VAL A 50 8.10 1.48 -2.89
CA VAL A 50 8.50 2.19 -1.66
C VAL A 50 9.30 3.45 -1.98
N MET A 51 10.22 3.38 -2.94
CA MET A 51 10.98 4.55 -3.38
C MET A 51 10.04 5.63 -3.92
N ASP A 52 9.14 5.26 -4.82
CA ASP A 52 8.19 6.18 -5.46
C ASP A 52 7.23 6.82 -4.44
N ALA A 53 6.71 6.03 -3.49
CA ALA A 53 5.86 6.55 -2.42
C ALA A 53 6.58 7.59 -1.56
N ILE A 54 7.83 7.32 -1.19
CA ILE A 54 8.64 8.23 -0.38
C ILE A 54 8.98 9.51 -1.14
N ALA A 55 9.30 9.43 -2.45
CA ALA A 55 9.51 10.60 -3.30
C ALA A 55 8.26 11.49 -3.34
N LYS A 56 7.08 10.89 -3.54
CA LYS A 56 5.80 11.61 -3.58
C LYS A 56 5.48 12.29 -2.25
N LEU A 57 5.74 11.62 -1.13
CA LEU A 57 5.58 12.22 0.20
C LEU A 57 6.53 13.41 0.40
N LYS A 58 7.77 13.35 -0.11
CA LYS A 58 8.71 14.48 -0.03
C LYS A 58 8.20 15.68 -0.83
N GLU A 59 7.74 15.45 -2.06
CA GLU A 59 7.17 16.51 -2.89
C GLU A 59 5.95 17.16 -2.22
N LEU A 60 5.06 16.35 -1.64
CA LEU A 60 3.90 16.85 -0.89
C LEU A 60 4.31 17.65 0.34
N ALA A 61 5.33 17.19 1.07
CA ALA A 61 5.84 17.90 2.24
C ALA A 61 6.36 19.29 1.86
N ASP A 62 7.16 19.36 0.80
CA ASP A 62 7.75 20.60 0.30
C ASP A 62 6.68 21.56 -0.23
N LYS A 63 5.73 21.04 -1.02
CA LYS A 63 4.65 21.83 -1.61
C LYS A 63 3.75 22.48 -0.55
N ASN A 64 3.52 21.79 0.56
CA ASN A 64 2.61 22.26 1.61
C ASN A 64 3.35 22.89 2.80
N GLY A 65 4.68 22.92 2.79
CA GLY A 65 5.49 23.45 3.89
C GLY A 65 5.30 22.67 5.20
N VAL A 66 5.11 21.35 5.11
CA VAL A 66 4.93 20.47 6.28
C VAL A 66 6.17 19.62 6.52
N SER A 67 6.33 19.12 7.74
CA SER A 67 7.41 18.21 8.12
C SER A 67 7.29 16.90 7.33
N PHE A 68 8.31 16.61 6.52
CA PHE A 68 8.39 15.36 5.77
C PHE A 68 8.39 14.12 6.68
N GLU A 69 9.08 14.21 7.83
CA GLU A 69 9.10 13.14 8.82
C GLU A 69 7.70 12.82 9.36
N ASP A 70 6.96 13.86 9.73
CA ASP A 70 5.62 13.68 10.31
C ASP A 70 4.60 13.26 9.26
N LEU A 71 4.73 13.75 8.02
CA LEU A 71 3.90 13.30 6.91
C LEU A 71 4.11 11.80 6.61
N CYS A 72 5.35 11.30 6.68
CA CYS A 72 5.62 9.87 6.52
C CYS A 72 4.97 9.04 7.64
N VAL A 73 5.05 9.50 8.90
CA VAL A 73 4.40 8.81 10.03
C VAL A 73 2.89 8.78 9.85
N TYR A 74 2.29 9.91 9.48
CA TYR A 74 0.86 10.00 9.21
C TYR A 74 0.42 9.05 8.10
N ALA A 75 1.12 9.06 6.95
CA ALA A 75 0.79 8.20 5.82
C ALA A 75 0.83 6.70 6.19
N LEU A 76 1.78 6.29 7.02
CA LEU A 76 1.88 4.90 7.49
C LEU A 76 0.77 4.52 8.47
N GLN A 77 0.37 5.45 9.34
CA GLN A 77 -0.76 5.23 10.24
C GLN A 77 -2.05 5.03 9.45
N VAL A 78 -2.30 5.90 8.46
CA VAL A 78 -3.48 5.79 7.57
C VAL A 78 -3.46 4.47 6.80
N ALA A 79 -2.33 4.08 6.20
CA ALA A 79 -2.23 2.82 5.47
C ALA A 79 -2.50 1.59 6.37
N SER A 80 -2.04 1.64 7.63
CA SER A 80 -2.28 0.57 8.61
C SER A 80 -3.76 0.48 9.02
N GLU A 81 -4.46 1.62 9.06
CA GLU A 81 -5.90 1.67 9.36
C GLU A 81 -6.74 1.20 8.17
N GLU A 82 -6.33 1.48 6.92
CA GLU A 82 -6.99 1.00 5.71
C GLU A 82 -6.89 -0.53 5.55
N ASP A 83 -5.72 -1.12 5.81
CA ASP A 83 -5.54 -2.58 5.80
C ASP A 83 -6.39 -3.30 6.87
N ALA A 84 -6.62 -2.64 8.01
CA ALA A 84 -7.50 -3.16 9.06
C ALA A 84 -8.99 -3.12 8.66
N ASN A 85 -9.39 -2.11 7.87
CA ASN A 85 -10.79 -1.93 7.46
C ASN A 85 -11.18 -2.77 6.23
N LEU A 86 -10.22 -3.12 5.37
CA LEU A 86 -10.45 -4.00 4.20
C LEU A 86 -10.70 -5.47 4.58
N ASN A 87 -10.27 -5.92 5.76
CA ASN A 87 -10.56 -7.26 6.28
C ASN A 87 -11.90 -7.38 7.03
N ALA A 88 -12.63 -6.27 7.26
CA ALA A 88 -13.86 -6.26 8.06
C ALA A 88 -15.17 -6.21 7.24
N THR A 89 -15.12 -6.09 5.91
CA THR A 89 -16.35 -6.00 5.10
C THR A 89 -16.26 -6.89 3.85
N LYS A 90 -16.77 -8.13 3.94
CA LYS A 90 -17.38 -8.79 2.78
C LYS A 90 -18.85 -8.38 2.75
N PRO A 91 -19.33 -7.54 1.82
CA PRO A 91 -20.74 -7.52 1.47
C PRO A 91 -21.04 -8.82 0.73
N GLN A 92 -21.85 -9.68 1.35
CA GLN A 92 -22.54 -10.76 0.65
C GLN A 92 -23.68 -10.11 -0.14
N GLU A 93 -23.41 -9.76 -1.40
CA GLU A 93 -24.44 -9.28 -2.32
C GLU A 93 -25.35 -10.45 -2.68
N ASN A 94 -26.49 -10.48 -2.01
CA ASN A 94 -27.61 -11.34 -2.31
C ASN A 94 -28.47 -10.61 -3.37
N PHE A 95 -28.29 -10.97 -4.64
CA PHE A 95 -29.16 -10.52 -5.73
C PHE A 95 -29.45 -11.71 -6.63
N ASP A 96 -30.67 -12.24 -6.53
CA ASP A 96 -31.43 -12.98 -7.55
C ASP A 96 -32.74 -13.46 -6.87
N ALA A 97 -33.95 -13.26 -7.36
CA ALA A 97 -34.48 -12.52 -8.48
C ALA A 97 -35.98 -12.30 -8.21
N LEU A 98 -36.43 -11.04 -8.15
CA LEU A 98 -37.85 -10.68 -8.22
C LEU A 98 -38.13 -10.27 -9.67
N ASN A 99 -38.45 -11.24 -10.53
CA ASN A 99 -39.25 -11.02 -11.73
C ASN A 99 -39.52 -12.35 -12.46
N ALA A 100 -40.74 -12.87 -12.32
CA ALA A 100 -41.45 -13.59 -13.38
C ALA A 100 -42.86 -13.96 -12.88
N THR A 101 -43.77 -12.99 -12.86
CA THR A 101 -45.19 -13.28 -13.08
C THR A 101 -45.49 -12.89 -14.53
N THR A 102 -45.99 -13.86 -15.30
CA THR A 102 -47.23 -13.78 -16.09
C THR A 102 -47.17 -14.76 -17.27
N GLU A 103 -48.02 -15.79 -17.17
CA GLU A 103 -48.79 -16.52 -18.21
C GLU A 103 -48.00 -17.16 -19.39
N ASN A 104 -48.15 -18.45 -19.71
CA ASN A 104 -49.40 -19.12 -20.08
C ASN A 104 -49.28 -20.67 -20.11
N SER A 105 -50.36 -21.34 -19.69
CA SER A 105 -51.00 -22.60 -20.15
C SER A 105 -50.27 -23.64 -21.05
N GLU A 106 -50.25 -24.93 -20.65
CA GLU A 106 -51.05 -26.08 -21.20
C GLU A 106 -50.46 -27.48 -20.86
N GLU A 107 -51.34 -28.40 -20.39
CA GLU A 107 -51.37 -29.89 -20.49
C GLU A 107 -50.14 -30.73 -20.01
N ASN A 108 -50.22 -31.91 -19.37
CA ASN A 108 -51.20 -33.01 -19.39
C ASN A 108 -50.94 -34.05 -18.26
N SER A 109 -51.99 -34.79 -17.85
CA SER A 109 -52.06 -36.22 -17.42
C SER A 109 -50.97 -36.79 -16.49
N GLY A 110 -51.25 -37.32 -15.29
CA GLY A 110 -52.21 -38.40 -15.02
C GLY A 110 -51.55 -39.77 -15.18
N GLY A 111 -51.27 -40.45 -14.06
CA GLY A 111 -50.73 -41.81 -13.97
C GLY A 111 -50.62 -42.28 -12.53
#